data_AF-X0U007-F1
#
_entry.id   AF-X0U007-F1
#
_cell.length_a   1.000
_cell.length_b   1.000
_cell.length_c   1.000
_cell.angle_alpha   90.00
_cell.angle_beta   90.00
_cell.angle_gamma   90.00
#
_symmetry.space_group_name_H-M   'P 1'
#
loop_
_entity.id
_entity.type
_entity.pdbx_description
1 polymer ?
#
loop_
_entity_poly.entity_id
_entity_poly.type
_entity_poly.pdbx_seq_one_letter_code
_entity_poly.pdbx_strand_id
1 'polypeptide(L)'
;IVSDEGYGANEYIETEKPLVIVTGPGPGSGKLATCLSQLYHDYREGVKSGYAKFETFPIWNLPLKHPVNVAYEAATADIKDFNLIDPFHLESYDRKAVNYNRDVEIFPVLKRILEKITGGESFYKSPTDMGVNRAGFAITDDGLTSTAAKQEIIRRYFRYQCEYVMGFADKETVQRVELFIRDFNFEPEHRSVVEPARQAAKDAQEANKGNEGIYCGAAIALKDGTIVTGNNSPLMHAASSLILHAIKHLAEIPNKIKLLPSHITDSVKRANSGL
;
A
#
# COMPACT_ATOMS: atom_id res chain seq x y z
N ILE A 1 -1.57 -35.03 4.38
CA ILE A 1 -1.04 -33.75 4.92
C ILE A 1 -0.46 -33.99 6.30
N VAL A 2 -1.26 -34.13 7.37
CA VAL A 2 -0.72 -34.51 8.69
C VAL A 2 -0.56 -36.04 8.74
N SER A 3 0.58 -36.52 8.25
CA SER A 3 1.04 -37.94 8.23
C SER A 3 2.51 -38.00 7.80
N ASP A 4 3.12 -39.19 7.89
CA ASP A 4 4.51 -39.42 7.46
C ASP A 4 4.70 -39.21 5.95
N GLU A 5 3.70 -39.50 5.12
CA GLU A 5 3.74 -39.25 3.67
C GLU A 5 3.39 -37.80 3.31
N GLY A 6 2.99 -36.99 4.29
CA GLY A 6 2.65 -35.59 4.13
C GLY A 6 3.75 -34.69 4.67
N TYR A 7 3.53 -34.05 5.83
CA TYR A 7 4.54 -33.23 6.49
C TYR A 7 5.78 -34.03 6.89
N GLY A 8 5.63 -35.31 7.26
CA GLY A 8 6.78 -36.15 7.64
C GLY A 8 7.74 -36.49 6.50
N ALA A 9 7.33 -36.25 5.25
CA ALA A 9 8.17 -36.43 4.06
C ALA A 9 9.11 -35.24 3.84
N ASN A 10 8.84 -34.10 4.48
CA ASN A 10 9.74 -32.94 4.44
C ASN A 10 10.91 -33.16 5.42
N GLU A 11 12.08 -32.60 5.09
CA GLU A 11 13.21 -32.60 6.00
C GLU A 11 12.94 -31.66 7.19
N TYR A 12 13.23 -32.14 8.40
CA TYR A 12 13.15 -31.31 9.60
C TYR A 12 14.27 -30.28 9.60
N ILE A 13 13.99 -29.05 10.03
CA ILE A 13 14.94 -27.95 10.00
C ILE A 13 15.32 -27.71 11.44
N GLU A 14 16.51 -28.14 11.84
CA GLU A 14 16.98 -27.95 13.21
C GLU A 14 17.10 -26.46 13.54
N THR A 15 16.49 -26.04 14.65
CA THR A 15 16.53 -24.65 15.11
C THR A 15 17.08 -24.56 16.54
N GLU A 16 17.92 -23.56 16.80
CA GLU A 16 18.57 -23.39 18.11
C GLU A 16 17.82 -22.42 19.04
N LYS A 17 16.99 -21.54 18.46
CA LYS A 17 16.29 -20.47 19.18
C LYS A 17 14.82 -20.82 19.35
N PRO A 18 14.21 -20.51 20.51
CA PRO A 18 12.80 -20.84 20.77
C PRO A 18 11.81 -20.01 19.95
N LEU A 19 12.25 -18.90 19.35
CA LEU A 19 11.46 -18.08 18.45
C LEU A 19 12.12 -18.07 17.07
N VAL A 20 11.41 -18.64 16.10
CA VAL A 20 11.86 -18.74 14.71
C VAL A 20 10.98 -17.85 13.85
N ILE A 21 11.61 -16.93 13.12
CA ILE A 21 10.91 -16.03 12.19
C ILE A 21 11.00 -16.64 10.80
N VAL A 22 9.87 -17.07 10.26
CA VAL A 22 9.78 -17.60 8.89
C VAL A 22 9.41 -16.48 7.93
N THR A 23 10.29 -16.21 6.97
CA THR A 23 10.11 -15.18 5.94
C THR A 23 10.31 -15.76 4.53
N GLY A 24 9.97 -14.98 3.49
CA GLY A 24 10.14 -15.38 2.10
C GLY A 24 9.99 -14.21 1.14
N PRO A 25 10.45 -14.34 -0.13
CA PRO A 25 10.57 -13.23 -1.08
C PRO A 25 9.23 -12.62 -1.52
N GLY A 26 8.12 -13.36 -1.38
CA GLY A 26 6.79 -12.88 -1.75
C GLY A 26 5.67 -13.87 -1.40
N PRO A 27 4.44 -13.61 -1.87
CA PRO A 27 3.33 -14.56 -1.77
C PRO A 27 3.67 -15.91 -2.40
N GLY A 28 3.04 -16.99 -1.95
CA GLY A 28 3.22 -18.34 -2.54
C GLY A 28 4.56 -19.03 -2.22
N SER A 29 5.46 -18.42 -1.45
CA SER A 29 6.78 -18.98 -1.12
C SER A 29 6.77 -20.11 -0.07
N GLY A 30 5.62 -20.74 0.21
CA GLY A 30 5.53 -21.87 1.15
C GLY A 30 5.62 -21.55 2.66
N LYS A 31 5.70 -20.28 3.09
CA LYS A 31 5.89 -19.89 4.51
C LYS A 31 5.00 -20.64 5.51
N LEU A 32 3.68 -20.61 5.30
CA LEU A 32 2.72 -21.29 6.17
C LEU A 32 2.95 -22.81 6.18
N ALA A 33 3.17 -23.41 5.00
CA ALA A 33 3.42 -24.84 4.89
C ALA A 33 4.70 -25.25 5.64
N THR A 34 5.77 -24.45 5.55
CA THR A 34 7.00 -24.65 6.32
C THR A 34 6.75 -24.58 7.82
N CYS A 35 6.03 -23.57 8.32
CA CYS A 35 5.69 -23.46 9.74
C CYS A 35 4.91 -24.68 10.25
N LEU A 36 3.91 -25.14 9.49
CA LEU A 36 3.09 -26.29 9.88
C LEU A 36 3.86 -27.61 9.78
N SER A 37 4.79 -27.72 8.83
CA SER A 37 5.70 -28.87 8.74
C SER A 37 6.63 -28.94 9.96
N GLN A 38 7.24 -27.81 10.36
CA GLN A 38 8.07 -27.73 11.56
C GLN A 38 7.28 -28.07 12.82
N LEU A 39 6.08 -27.48 12.97
CA LEU A 39 5.17 -27.80 14.07
C LEU A 39 4.84 -29.30 14.13
N TYR A 40 4.65 -29.95 12.98
CA TYR A 40 4.42 -31.40 12.92
C TYR A 40 5.64 -32.20 13.41
N HIS A 41 6.86 -31.86 12.98
CA HIS A 41 8.08 -32.53 13.43
C HIS A 41 8.33 -32.31 14.93
N ASP A 42 8.17 -31.08 15.42
CA ASP A 42 8.31 -30.75 16.84
C ASP A 42 7.41 -31.64 17.71
N TYR A 43 6.12 -31.73 17.36
CA TYR A 43 5.17 -32.56 18.10
C TYR A 43 5.48 -34.06 18.00
N ARG A 44 6.03 -34.53 16.88
CA ARG A 44 6.50 -35.91 16.72
C ARG A 44 7.69 -36.23 17.64
N GLU A 45 8.56 -35.24 17.87
CA GLU A 45 9.73 -35.35 18.76
C GLU A 45 9.42 -35.00 20.23
N GLY A 46 8.16 -34.70 20.55
CA GLY A 46 7.71 -34.37 21.91
C GLY A 46 7.96 -32.91 22.32
N VAL A 47 8.38 -32.06 21.38
CA VAL A 47 8.52 -30.61 21.56
C VAL A 47 7.17 -29.93 21.31
N LYS A 48 6.69 -29.16 22.29
CA LYS A 48 5.44 -28.41 22.17
C LYS A 48 5.69 -26.99 21.67
N SER A 49 5.79 -26.84 20.35
CA SER A 49 5.90 -25.53 19.70
C SER A 49 4.53 -24.96 19.31
N GLY A 50 4.52 -23.77 18.69
CA GLY A 50 3.30 -23.10 18.26
C GLY A 50 3.53 -22.30 16.99
N TYR A 51 2.43 -21.91 16.35
CA TYR A 51 2.44 -21.10 15.13
C TYR A 51 1.65 -19.82 15.34
N ALA A 52 2.23 -18.67 15.03
CA ALA A 52 1.52 -17.39 15.03
C ALA A 52 1.81 -16.60 13.75
N LYS A 53 0.92 -15.67 13.41
CA LYS A 53 1.05 -14.84 12.20
C LYS A 53 1.30 -13.38 12.55
N PHE A 54 2.36 -12.81 11.98
CA PHE A 54 2.64 -11.38 12.08
C PHE A 54 2.30 -10.69 10.76
N GLU A 55 1.26 -9.84 10.79
CA GLU A 55 0.89 -8.94 9.71
C GLU A 55 0.54 -7.57 10.28
N THR A 56 1.00 -6.51 9.63
CA THR A 56 0.73 -5.13 10.07
C THR A 56 -0.69 -4.68 9.70
N PHE A 57 -1.19 -5.12 8.53
CA PHE A 57 -2.49 -4.74 8.00
C PHE A 57 -3.30 -5.97 7.57
N PRO A 58 -4.64 -5.95 7.71
CA PRO A 58 -5.41 -4.91 8.39
C PRO A 58 -5.12 -4.86 9.90
N ILE A 59 -5.41 -3.71 10.53
CA ILE A 59 -5.27 -3.57 11.98
C ILE A 59 -6.58 -4.05 12.61
N TRP A 60 -6.52 -5.21 13.25
CA TRP A 60 -7.68 -5.95 13.73
C TRP A 60 -8.55 -5.18 14.73
N ASN A 61 -7.94 -4.34 15.57
CA ASN A 61 -8.61 -3.57 16.61
C ASN A 61 -9.05 -2.16 16.16
N LEU A 62 -8.89 -1.82 14.88
CA LEU A 62 -9.52 -0.63 14.29
C LEU A 62 -10.80 -1.02 13.55
N PRO A 63 -11.80 -0.11 13.46
CA PRO A 63 -13.02 -0.38 12.70
C PRO A 63 -12.75 -0.78 11.24
N LEU A 64 -13.65 -1.56 10.65
CA LEU A 64 -13.57 -1.96 9.23
C LEU A 64 -13.46 -0.74 8.30
N LYS A 65 -14.28 0.29 8.57
CA LYS A 65 -14.30 1.56 7.82
C LYS A 65 -13.30 2.59 8.34
N HIS A 66 -12.33 2.20 9.16
CA HIS A 66 -11.27 3.12 9.57
C HIS A 66 -10.39 3.47 8.35
N PRO A 67 -10.03 4.75 8.12
CA PRO A 67 -9.23 5.14 6.95
C PRO A 67 -7.94 4.32 6.77
N VAL A 68 -7.30 3.91 7.86
CA VAL A 68 -6.10 3.05 7.84
C VAL A 68 -6.36 1.68 7.20
N ASN A 69 -7.45 1.01 7.59
CA ASN A 69 -7.81 -0.29 7.03
C ASN A 69 -8.23 -0.16 5.56
N VAL A 70 -8.96 0.92 5.21
CA VAL A 70 -9.36 1.17 3.82
C VAL A 70 -8.17 1.59 2.96
N ALA A 71 -7.18 2.30 3.49
CA ALA A 71 -5.95 2.59 2.76
C ALA A 71 -5.16 1.31 2.44
N TYR A 72 -5.16 0.32 3.35
CA TYR A 72 -4.63 -1.02 3.05
C TYR A 72 -5.41 -1.69 1.92
N GLU A 73 -6.74 -1.67 1.97
CA GLU A 73 -7.59 -2.27 0.92
C GLU A 73 -7.43 -1.57 -0.44
N ALA A 74 -7.24 -0.25 -0.43
CA ALA A 74 -6.90 0.52 -1.62
C ALA A 74 -5.48 0.21 -2.12
N ALA A 75 -4.58 -0.30 -1.29
CA ALA A 75 -3.24 -0.71 -1.70
C ALA A 75 -3.18 -2.14 -2.24
N THR A 76 -4.22 -2.96 -2.00
CA THR A 76 -4.35 -4.36 -2.42
C THR A 76 -5.51 -4.60 -3.38
N ALA A 77 -6.05 -3.53 -3.97
CA ALA A 77 -7.21 -3.59 -4.84
C ALA A 77 -7.01 -4.51 -6.07
N ASP A 78 -5.77 -4.56 -6.57
CA ASP A 78 -5.31 -5.36 -7.71
C ASP A 78 -5.28 -6.87 -7.40
N ILE A 79 -4.86 -7.24 -6.19
CA ILE A 79 -4.82 -8.64 -5.73
C ILE A 79 -6.12 -9.10 -5.07
N LYS A 80 -7.13 -8.22 -5.01
CA LYS A 80 -8.50 -8.50 -4.53
C LYS A 80 -8.57 -8.97 -3.08
N ASP A 81 -7.59 -8.59 -2.26
CA ASP A 81 -7.68 -8.76 -0.81
C ASP A 81 -8.59 -7.66 -0.25
N PHE A 82 -9.61 -8.08 0.50
CA PHE A 82 -10.61 -7.17 1.06
C PHE A 82 -10.85 -7.42 2.54
N ASN A 83 -11.05 -6.34 3.28
CA ASN A 83 -11.27 -6.41 4.71
C ASN A 83 -12.70 -6.85 5.01
N LEU A 84 -12.87 -7.58 6.11
CA LEU A 84 -14.17 -7.98 6.62
C LEU A 84 -14.13 -8.14 8.15
N ILE A 85 -15.30 -8.21 8.78
CA ILE A 85 -15.39 -8.52 10.20
C ILE A 85 -15.17 -10.02 10.39
N ASP A 86 -14.19 -10.39 11.21
CA ASP A 86 -13.88 -11.77 11.53
C ASP A 86 -15.10 -12.45 12.18
N PRO A 87 -15.79 -13.36 11.46
CA PRO A 87 -17.00 -13.98 11.98
C PRO A 87 -16.70 -14.95 13.14
N PHE A 88 -15.53 -15.58 13.13
CA PHE A 88 -15.13 -16.53 14.18
C PHE A 88 -14.82 -15.82 15.49
N HIS A 89 -14.17 -14.66 15.42
CA HIS A 89 -13.88 -13.85 16.60
C HIS A 89 -15.18 -13.26 17.19
N LEU A 90 -16.09 -12.81 16.32
CA LEU A 90 -17.39 -12.31 16.73
C LEU A 90 -18.23 -13.41 17.40
N GLU A 91 -18.31 -14.61 16.84
CA GLU A 91 -19.05 -15.74 17.41
C GLU A 91 -18.45 -16.19 18.75
N SER A 92 -17.12 -16.25 18.85
CA SER A 92 -16.43 -16.80 20.03
C SER A 92 -16.41 -15.84 21.22
N TYR A 93 -16.39 -14.52 20.96
CA TYR A 93 -16.12 -13.52 22.00
C TYR A 93 -17.11 -12.36 22.04
N ASP A 94 -18.08 -12.30 21.11
CA ASP A 94 -18.99 -11.15 20.90
C ASP A 94 -18.23 -9.81 20.75
N ARG A 95 -17.10 -9.86 20.05
CA ARG A 95 -16.22 -8.70 19.80
C ARG A 95 -15.93 -8.57 18.32
N LYS A 96 -16.10 -7.36 17.80
CA LYS A 96 -15.75 -7.05 16.40
C LYS A 96 -14.24 -6.92 16.27
N ALA A 97 -13.66 -7.70 15.36
CA ALA A 97 -12.29 -7.58 14.90
C ALA A 97 -12.26 -7.57 13.38
N VAL A 98 -11.28 -6.88 12.78
CA VAL A 98 -11.10 -6.83 11.33
C VAL A 98 -10.07 -7.87 10.91
N ASN A 99 -10.41 -8.64 9.90
CA ASN A 99 -9.50 -9.53 9.19
C ASN A 99 -9.74 -9.37 7.67
N TYR A 100 -9.24 -10.27 6.84
CA TYR A 100 -9.44 -10.22 5.39
C TYR A 100 -9.84 -11.59 4.85
N ASN A 101 -10.42 -11.57 3.65
CA ASN A 101 -11.09 -12.73 3.03
C ASN A 101 -10.23 -14.01 3.02
N ARG A 102 -8.97 -13.94 2.59
CA ARG A 102 -8.13 -15.13 2.42
C ARG A 102 -7.88 -15.87 3.73
N ASP A 103 -7.61 -15.14 4.80
CA ASP A 103 -7.34 -15.73 6.12
C ASP A 103 -8.62 -16.29 6.76
N VAL A 104 -9.73 -15.58 6.61
CA VAL A 104 -11.04 -16.04 7.10
C VAL A 104 -11.52 -17.29 6.35
N GLU A 105 -11.34 -17.33 5.03
CA GLU A 105 -11.70 -18.49 4.21
C GLU A 105 -10.87 -19.74 4.56
N ILE A 106 -9.56 -19.60 4.83
CA ILE A 106 -8.68 -20.73 5.10
C ILE A 106 -8.70 -21.19 6.57
N PHE A 107 -9.14 -20.34 7.50
CA PHE A 107 -9.05 -20.59 8.93
C PHE A 107 -9.65 -21.94 9.38
N PRO A 108 -10.84 -22.40 8.91
CA PRO A 108 -11.39 -23.69 9.32
C PRO A 108 -10.49 -24.89 8.99
N VAL A 109 -9.79 -24.83 7.84
CA VAL A 109 -8.85 -25.87 7.42
C VAL A 109 -7.61 -25.82 8.31
N LEU A 110 -7.09 -24.63 8.55
CA LEU A 110 -5.91 -24.43 9.40
C LEU A 110 -6.16 -24.89 10.84
N LYS A 111 -7.32 -24.55 11.41
CA LYS A 111 -7.75 -24.99 12.74
C LYS A 111 -7.71 -26.52 12.88
N ARG A 112 -8.26 -27.25 11.89
CA ARG A 112 -8.25 -28.73 11.89
C ARG A 112 -6.84 -29.32 11.74
N ILE A 113 -5.97 -28.67 10.96
CA ILE A 113 -4.57 -29.09 10.83
C ILE A 113 -3.86 -28.93 12.17
N LEU A 114 -4.03 -27.79 12.84
CA LEU A 114 -3.46 -27.55 14.17
C LEU A 114 -3.98 -28.58 15.18
N GLU A 115 -5.29 -28.80 15.26
CA GLU A 115 -5.88 -29.82 16.16
C GLU A 115 -5.31 -31.23 15.91
N LYS A 116 -5.12 -31.59 14.63
CA LYS A 116 -4.57 -32.90 14.26
C LYS A 116 -3.08 -33.03 14.60
N ILE A 117 -2.29 -31.96 14.47
CA ILE A 117 -0.87 -31.96 14.85
C ILE A 117 -0.74 -32.00 16.38
N THR A 118 -1.51 -31.18 17.09
CA THR A 118 -1.38 -31.00 18.54
C THR A 118 -2.07 -32.09 19.36
N GLY A 119 -2.99 -32.84 18.74
CA GLY A 119 -3.78 -33.90 19.38
C GLY A 119 -4.85 -33.39 20.35
N GLY A 120 -5.19 -32.10 20.28
CA GLY A 120 -6.14 -31.45 21.17
C GLY A 120 -6.89 -30.30 20.49
N GLU A 121 -7.68 -29.55 21.27
CA GLU A 121 -8.39 -28.37 20.75
C GLU A 121 -7.40 -27.30 20.28
N SER A 122 -7.74 -26.60 19.19
CA SER A 122 -6.94 -25.48 18.69
C SER A 122 -6.86 -24.36 19.72
N PHE A 123 -5.65 -23.83 19.92
CA PHE A 123 -5.40 -22.62 20.72
C PHE A 123 -6.08 -21.38 20.15
N TYR A 124 -6.36 -21.38 18.84
CA TYR A 124 -7.01 -20.27 18.13
C TYR A 124 -8.47 -20.57 17.88
N LYS A 125 -9.35 -19.65 18.29
CA LYS A 125 -10.78 -19.68 17.96
C LYS A 125 -11.11 -18.85 16.73
N SER A 126 -10.20 -17.97 16.31
CA SER A 126 -10.34 -17.09 15.15
C SER A 126 -8.99 -16.79 14.49
N PRO A 127 -8.94 -16.35 13.21
CA PRO A 127 -7.71 -15.84 12.60
C PRO A 127 -7.20 -14.56 13.30
N THR A 128 -8.08 -13.80 13.96
CA THR A 128 -7.65 -12.70 14.84
C THR A 128 -6.79 -13.20 16.00
N ASP A 129 -7.16 -14.30 16.67
CA ASP A 129 -6.37 -14.87 17.78
C ASP A 129 -4.99 -15.36 17.32
N MET A 130 -4.90 -15.82 16.08
CA MET A 130 -3.66 -16.28 15.44
C MET A 130 -2.70 -15.13 15.13
N GLY A 131 -3.22 -13.90 15.03
CA GLY A 131 -2.46 -12.70 14.80
C GLY A 131 -1.76 -12.18 16.05
N VAL A 132 -0.55 -11.65 15.89
CA VAL A 132 0.22 -11.01 16.99
C VAL A 132 0.35 -9.49 16.84
N ASN A 133 -0.43 -8.87 15.94
CA ASN A 133 -0.33 -7.45 15.61
C ASN A 133 -0.70 -6.54 16.80
N ARG A 134 0.16 -5.57 17.09
CA ARG A 134 -0.02 -4.55 18.13
C ARG A 134 -0.05 -3.11 17.60
N ALA A 135 -0.01 -2.91 16.28
CA ALA A 135 0.13 -1.59 15.66
C ALA A 135 -0.99 -0.61 16.06
N GLY A 136 -2.25 -1.08 16.13
CA GLY A 136 -3.37 -0.21 16.52
C GLY A 136 -3.28 0.34 17.94
N PHE A 137 -2.62 -0.36 18.86
CA PHE A 137 -2.39 0.13 20.23
C PHE A 137 -1.31 1.21 20.33
N ALA A 138 -0.47 1.33 19.29
CA ALA A 138 0.63 2.29 19.24
C ALA A 138 0.25 3.60 18.51
N ILE A 139 -1.00 3.74 18.06
CA ILE A 139 -1.49 4.99 17.45
C ILE A 139 -1.67 6.03 18.57
N THR A 140 -0.82 7.05 18.57
CA THR A 140 -0.87 8.15 19.54
C THR A 140 -1.75 9.32 19.08
N ASP A 141 -1.97 9.46 17.77
CA ASP A 141 -2.83 10.48 17.17
C ASP A 141 -3.63 9.86 16.01
N ASP A 142 -4.90 9.57 16.28
CA ASP A 142 -5.80 8.99 15.30
C ASP A 142 -6.17 9.97 14.18
N GLY A 143 -6.27 11.27 14.48
CA GLY A 143 -6.63 12.29 13.50
C GLY A 143 -5.56 12.47 12.43
N LEU A 144 -4.29 12.53 12.84
CA LEU A 144 -3.15 12.57 11.92
C LEU A 144 -3.03 11.29 11.11
N THR A 145 -3.17 10.13 11.76
CA THR A 145 -3.10 8.82 11.10
C THR A 145 -4.22 8.65 10.07
N SER A 146 -5.45 9.03 10.43
CA SER A 146 -6.61 9.04 9.54
C SER A 146 -6.42 9.97 8.35
N THR A 147 -5.87 11.17 8.57
CA THR A 147 -5.58 12.13 7.49
C THR A 147 -4.53 11.59 6.52
N ALA A 148 -3.46 11.00 7.04
CA ALA A 148 -2.41 10.37 6.23
C ALA A 148 -2.94 9.20 5.39
N ALA A 149 -3.80 8.37 5.98
CA ALA A 149 -4.43 7.24 5.29
C ALA A 149 -5.38 7.69 4.18
N LYS A 150 -6.20 8.73 4.40
CA LYS A 150 -7.04 9.34 3.33
C LYS A 150 -6.20 9.84 2.16
N GLN A 151 -5.06 10.48 2.44
CA GLN A 151 -4.14 10.89 1.38
C GLN A 151 -3.57 9.69 0.60
N GLU A 152 -3.34 8.55 1.25
CA GLU A 152 -2.91 7.32 0.57
C GLU A 152 -3.99 6.75 -0.35
N ILE A 153 -5.26 6.77 0.06
CA ILE A 153 -6.37 6.35 -0.80
C ILE A 153 -6.40 7.21 -2.08
N ILE A 154 -6.24 8.54 -1.97
CA ILE A 154 -6.18 9.44 -3.15
C ILE A 154 -4.96 9.13 -4.02
N ARG A 155 -3.79 8.81 -3.43
CA ARG A 155 -2.61 8.40 -4.20
C ARG A 155 -2.87 7.12 -4.99
N ARG A 156 -3.51 6.13 -4.38
CA ARG A 156 -3.86 4.85 -5.03
C ARG A 156 -4.84 5.06 -6.17
N TYR A 157 -5.82 5.95 -6.00
CA TYR A 157 -6.75 6.32 -7.07
C TYR A 157 -6.03 6.83 -8.32
N PHE A 158 -5.19 7.87 -8.19
CA PHE A 158 -4.45 8.40 -9.35
C PHE A 158 -3.47 7.37 -9.93
N ARG A 159 -2.81 6.59 -9.07
CA ARG A 159 -1.88 5.56 -9.51
C ARG A 159 -2.57 4.50 -10.37
N TYR A 160 -3.69 3.94 -9.92
CA TYR A 160 -4.40 2.91 -10.69
C TYR A 160 -5.01 3.46 -11.96
N GLN A 161 -5.44 4.73 -12.00
CA GLN A 161 -5.84 5.35 -13.26
C GLN A 161 -4.69 5.42 -14.26
N CYS A 162 -3.49 5.82 -13.83
CA CYS A 162 -2.30 5.80 -14.69
C CYS A 162 -1.95 4.38 -15.14
N GLU A 163 -1.91 3.42 -14.22
CA GLU A 163 -1.59 2.02 -14.51
C GLU A 163 -2.62 1.39 -15.46
N TYR A 164 -3.91 1.71 -15.34
CA TYR A 164 -4.94 1.28 -16.27
C TYR A 164 -4.71 1.82 -17.69
N VAL A 165 -4.42 3.11 -17.82
CA VAL A 165 -4.10 3.73 -19.13
C VAL A 165 -2.84 3.10 -19.76
N MET A 166 -1.88 2.68 -18.93
CA MET A 166 -0.66 1.99 -19.38
C MET A 166 -0.85 0.49 -19.64
N GLY A 167 -2.02 -0.09 -19.33
CA GLY A 167 -2.29 -1.52 -19.49
C GLY A 167 -1.73 -2.42 -18.37
N PHE A 168 -1.39 -1.85 -17.22
CA PHE A 168 -0.86 -2.57 -16.05
C PHE A 168 -1.92 -2.93 -14.99
N ALA A 169 -3.09 -2.29 -15.02
CA ALA A 169 -4.20 -2.56 -14.11
C ALA A 169 -5.48 -2.86 -14.88
N ASP A 170 -6.40 -3.61 -14.26
CA ASP A 170 -7.74 -3.85 -14.80
C ASP A 170 -8.72 -2.71 -14.42
N LYS A 171 -9.87 -2.69 -15.09
CA LYS A 171 -10.88 -1.65 -14.87
C LYS A 171 -11.51 -1.80 -13.49
N GLU A 172 -11.63 -3.03 -13.02
CA GLU A 172 -12.18 -3.39 -11.72
C GLU A 172 -11.36 -2.79 -10.57
N THR A 173 -10.03 -2.79 -10.66
CA THR A 173 -9.13 -2.17 -9.68
C THR A 173 -9.40 -0.67 -9.56
N VAL A 174 -9.53 0.04 -10.69
CA VAL A 174 -9.83 1.48 -10.70
C VAL A 174 -11.19 1.76 -10.07
N GLN A 175 -12.22 1.00 -10.47
CA GLN A 175 -13.57 1.13 -9.93
C GLN A 175 -13.63 0.88 -8.43
N ARG A 176 -12.85 -0.08 -7.93
CA ARG A 176 -12.78 -0.38 -6.50
C ARG A 176 -12.25 0.81 -5.69
N VAL A 177 -11.16 1.44 -6.14
CA VAL A 177 -10.61 2.60 -5.42
C VAL A 177 -11.49 3.85 -5.58
N GLU A 178 -12.17 4.00 -6.72
CA GLU A 178 -13.21 5.02 -6.91
C GLU A 178 -14.33 4.91 -5.87
N LEU A 179 -14.77 3.69 -5.56
CA LEU A 179 -15.78 3.46 -4.52
C LEU A 179 -15.28 3.89 -3.15
N PHE A 180 -14.01 3.63 -2.79
CA PHE A 180 -13.46 4.08 -1.51
C PHE A 180 -13.44 5.60 -1.38
N ILE A 181 -13.11 6.33 -2.44
CA ILE A 181 -13.16 7.80 -2.45
C ILE A 181 -14.59 8.29 -2.17
N ARG A 182 -15.58 7.72 -2.87
CA ARG A 182 -17.01 8.05 -2.69
C ARG A 182 -17.52 7.70 -1.30
N ASP A 183 -17.19 6.52 -0.78
CA ASP A 183 -17.67 6.03 0.51
C ASP A 183 -17.20 6.87 1.70
N PHE A 184 -16.04 7.53 1.56
CA PHE A 184 -15.50 8.44 2.58
C PHE A 184 -15.89 9.90 2.36
N ASN A 185 -16.76 10.19 1.37
CA ASN A 185 -17.23 11.53 1.02
C ASN A 185 -16.08 12.54 0.83
N PHE A 186 -14.97 12.12 0.22
CA PHE A 186 -13.93 13.05 -0.18
C PHE A 186 -13.67 12.92 -1.68
N GLU A 187 -13.34 14.04 -2.30
CA GLU A 187 -12.95 14.14 -3.71
C GLU A 187 -11.43 14.01 -3.90
N PRO A 188 -10.93 13.56 -5.06
CA PRO A 188 -9.51 13.54 -5.38
C PRO A 188 -8.78 14.88 -5.14
N GLU A 189 -9.51 15.99 -5.27
CA GLU A 189 -9.07 17.37 -5.08
C GLU A 189 -8.74 17.70 -3.62
N HIS A 190 -9.12 16.86 -2.64
CA HIS A 190 -8.63 16.96 -1.26
C HIS A 190 -7.11 16.76 -1.14
N ARG A 191 -6.47 16.22 -2.19
CA ARG A 191 -5.02 16.30 -2.32
C ARG A 191 -4.66 17.69 -2.84
N SER A 192 -4.07 18.50 -1.97
CA SER A 192 -3.81 19.94 -2.17
C SER A 192 -3.08 20.33 -3.46
N VAL A 193 -2.36 19.42 -4.10
CA VAL A 193 -1.62 19.67 -5.35
C VAL A 193 -2.42 19.42 -6.62
N VAL A 194 -3.61 18.80 -6.53
CA VAL A 194 -4.40 18.42 -7.72
C VAL A 194 -4.93 19.66 -8.45
N GLU A 195 -5.67 20.52 -7.77
CA GLU A 195 -6.23 21.73 -8.38
C GLU A 195 -5.14 22.71 -8.86
N PRO A 196 -4.08 23.00 -8.09
CA PRO A 196 -2.98 23.84 -8.56
C PRO A 196 -2.29 23.31 -9.82
N ALA A 197 -2.13 21.97 -9.96
CA ALA A 197 -1.57 21.38 -11.17
C ALA A 197 -2.51 21.55 -12.37
N ARG A 198 -3.82 21.35 -12.19
CA ARG A 198 -4.82 21.57 -13.24
C ARG A 198 -4.92 23.03 -13.66
N GLN A 199 -4.89 23.94 -12.70
CA GLN A 199 -4.92 25.38 -12.97
C GLN A 199 -3.66 25.81 -13.75
N ALA A 200 -2.48 25.32 -13.36
CA ALA A 200 -1.24 25.61 -14.10
C ALA A 200 -1.30 25.15 -15.57
N ALA A 201 -2.02 24.06 -15.87
CA ALA A 201 -2.26 23.62 -17.24
C ALA A 201 -3.18 24.59 -18.01
N LYS A 202 -4.26 25.06 -17.38
CA LYS A 202 -5.18 26.06 -17.95
C LYS A 202 -4.48 27.40 -18.20
N ASP A 203 -3.71 27.88 -17.22
CA ASP A 203 -2.93 29.12 -17.36
C ASP A 203 -1.92 29.02 -18.51
N ALA A 204 -1.32 27.84 -18.71
CA ALA A 204 -0.42 27.59 -19.83
C ALA A 204 -1.14 27.65 -21.18
N GLN A 205 -2.39 27.18 -21.24
CA GLN A 205 -3.23 27.26 -22.42
C GLN A 205 -3.59 28.71 -22.76
N GLU A 206 -4.04 29.48 -21.76
CA GLU A 206 -4.37 30.90 -21.92
C GLU A 206 -3.14 31.74 -22.34
N ALA A 207 -1.97 31.42 -21.80
CA ALA A 207 -0.72 32.09 -22.14
C ALA A 207 -0.03 31.54 -23.41
N ASN A 208 -0.63 30.56 -24.09
CA ASN A 208 -0.04 29.84 -25.23
C ASN A 208 1.40 29.35 -24.96
N LYS A 209 1.65 28.85 -23.74
CA LYS A 209 2.93 28.32 -23.28
C LYS A 209 3.02 26.80 -23.41
N GLY A 210 2.20 26.15 -24.24
CA GLY A 210 2.28 24.69 -24.46
C GLY A 210 3.42 24.27 -25.37
N ASN A 211 3.42 23.00 -25.76
CA ASN A 211 4.24 22.49 -26.86
C ASN A 211 3.36 21.63 -27.77
N GLU A 212 3.38 21.89 -29.08
CA GLU A 212 2.62 21.10 -30.08
C GLU A 212 1.11 20.97 -29.76
N GLY A 213 0.51 22.02 -29.22
CA GLY A 213 -0.91 22.03 -28.83
C GLY A 213 -1.22 21.29 -27.52
N ILE A 214 -0.21 20.77 -26.83
CA ILE A 214 -0.34 20.10 -25.53
C ILE A 214 0.01 21.06 -24.40
N TYR A 215 -0.87 21.12 -23.40
CA TYR A 215 -0.74 21.95 -22.21
C TYR A 215 -0.79 21.07 -20.96
N CYS A 216 0.25 21.13 -20.15
CA CYS A 216 0.41 20.32 -18.95
C CYS A 216 0.81 21.22 -17.78
N GLY A 217 0.28 20.91 -16.60
CA GLY A 217 0.63 21.55 -15.35
C GLY A 217 1.08 20.52 -14.33
N ALA A 218 1.91 20.96 -13.39
CA ALA A 218 2.42 20.17 -12.30
C ALA A 218 2.46 21.03 -11.03
N ALA A 219 2.32 20.41 -9.87
CA ALA A 219 2.40 21.10 -8.58
C ALA A 219 3.06 20.22 -7.51
N ILE A 220 3.72 20.86 -6.56
CA ILE A 220 4.32 20.24 -5.38
C ILE A 220 4.00 21.06 -4.13
N ALA A 221 3.69 20.37 -3.03
CA ALA A 221 3.58 20.98 -1.71
C ALA A 221 4.92 20.83 -0.98
N LEU A 222 5.50 21.95 -0.56
CA LEU A 222 6.73 22.00 0.22
C LEU A 222 6.46 21.79 1.71
N LYS A 223 7.52 21.57 2.49
CA LYS A 223 7.43 21.26 3.93
C LYS A 223 6.78 22.39 4.76
N ASP A 224 6.96 23.64 4.31
CA ASP A 224 6.36 24.84 4.91
C ASP A 224 4.89 25.05 4.51
N GLY A 225 4.33 24.16 3.66
CA GLY A 225 2.97 24.26 3.14
C GLY A 225 2.86 25.06 1.84
N THR A 226 3.95 25.67 1.35
CA THR A 226 3.93 26.40 0.09
C THR A 226 3.63 25.47 -1.08
N ILE A 227 2.67 25.84 -1.93
CA ILE A 227 2.41 25.15 -3.19
C ILE A 227 3.19 25.85 -4.29
N VAL A 228 4.10 25.11 -4.92
CA VAL A 228 4.81 25.56 -6.12
C VAL A 228 4.22 24.85 -7.33
N THR A 229 4.05 25.58 -8.43
CA THR A 229 3.53 25.04 -9.69
C THR A 229 4.54 25.19 -10.83
N GLY A 230 4.37 24.39 -11.86
CA GLY A 230 5.09 24.47 -13.12
C GLY A 230 4.18 24.12 -14.28
N ASN A 231 4.44 24.73 -15.42
CA ASN A 231 3.79 24.38 -16.68
C ASN A 231 4.82 24.01 -17.74
N ASN A 232 4.38 23.26 -18.75
CA ASN A 232 5.23 22.99 -19.90
C ASN A 232 5.44 24.25 -20.74
N SER A 233 6.40 24.17 -21.66
CA SER A 233 6.77 25.16 -22.67
C SER A 233 7.51 24.47 -23.81
N PRO A 234 7.78 25.16 -24.93
CA PRO A 234 8.62 24.60 -25.99
C PRO A 234 10.05 24.26 -25.54
N LEU A 235 10.47 24.77 -24.37
CA LEU A 235 11.80 24.51 -23.81
C LEU A 235 11.81 23.37 -22.79
N MET A 236 10.75 23.24 -21.98
CA MET A 236 10.75 22.35 -20.81
C MET A 236 9.36 21.75 -20.55
N HIS A 237 9.34 20.50 -20.07
CA HIS A 237 8.13 19.86 -19.55
C HIS A 237 7.70 20.47 -18.19
N ALA A 238 6.42 20.34 -17.84
CA ALA A 238 5.84 20.89 -16.62
C ALA A 238 6.54 20.41 -15.35
N ALA A 239 6.89 19.12 -15.29
CA ALA A 239 7.65 18.54 -14.17
C ALA A 239 9.03 19.19 -14.00
N SER A 240 9.78 19.39 -15.09
CA SER A 240 11.11 20.03 -15.03
C SER A 240 11.00 21.50 -14.62
N SER A 241 10.00 22.22 -15.15
CA SER A 241 9.68 23.60 -14.78
C SER A 241 9.35 23.72 -13.29
N LEU A 242 8.50 22.83 -12.76
CA LEU A 242 8.13 22.75 -11.36
C LEU A 242 9.35 22.58 -10.45
N ILE A 243 10.27 21.68 -10.78
CA ILE A 243 11.49 21.45 -9.97
C ILE A 243 12.37 22.71 -9.95
N LEU A 244 12.55 23.39 -11.09
CA LEU A 244 13.30 24.66 -11.11
C LEU A 244 12.63 25.73 -10.25
N HIS A 245 11.30 25.86 -10.32
CA HIS A 245 10.57 26.82 -9.49
C HIS A 245 10.69 26.48 -8.00
N ALA A 246 10.61 25.20 -7.64
CA ALA A 246 10.74 24.74 -6.27
C ALA A 246 12.14 25.01 -5.72
N ILE A 247 13.21 24.72 -6.48
CA ILE A 247 14.60 25.01 -6.10
C ILE A 247 14.79 26.52 -5.92
N LYS A 248 14.27 27.33 -6.84
CA LYS A 248 14.36 28.80 -6.71
C LYS A 248 13.67 29.31 -5.46
N HIS A 249 12.48 28.79 -5.16
CA HIS A 249 11.75 29.14 -3.96
C HIS A 249 12.56 28.78 -2.70
N LEU A 250 13.05 27.54 -2.60
CA LEU A 250 13.82 27.05 -1.46
C LEU A 250 15.17 27.78 -1.28
N ALA A 251 15.78 28.27 -2.35
CA ALA A 251 17.02 29.02 -2.32
C ALA A 251 16.80 30.55 -2.28
N GLU A 252 15.55 31.01 -2.12
CA GLU A 252 15.17 32.42 -2.10
C GLU A 252 15.64 33.21 -3.35
N ILE A 253 15.78 32.52 -4.49
CA ILE A 253 16.23 33.11 -5.75
C ILE A 253 15.05 33.79 -6.45
N PRO A 254 15.12 35.09 -6.76
CA PRO A 254 14.03 35.80 -7.45
C PRO A 254 13.62 35.15 -8.78
N ASN A 255 12.31 35.15 -9.06
CA ASN A 255 11.73 34.53 -10.27
C ASN A 255 12.32 35.06 -11.59
N LYS A 256 12.76 36.33 -11.64
CA LYS A 256 13.38 36.93 -12.82
C LYS A 256 14.77 36.37 -13.17
N ILE A 257 15.43 35.69 -12.24
CA ILE A 257 16.77 35.12 -12.47
C ILE A 257 16.63 33.80 -13.24
N LYS A 258 17.27 33.73 -14.41
CA LYS A 258 17.38 32.48 -15.18
C LYS A 258 18.51 31.65 -14.60
N LEU A 259 18.20 30.44 -14.15
CA LEU A 259 19.20 29.49 -13.63
C LEU A 259 19.93 28.73 -14.73
N LEU A 260 19.27 28.54 -15.87
CA LEU A 260 19.81 27.82 -17.02
C LEU A 260 20.21 28.83 -18.11
N PRO A 261 21.51 29.00 -18.38
CA PRO A 261 21.98 29.79 -19.51
C PRO A 261 21.54 29.20 -20.84
N SER A 262 21.25 30.05 -21.83
CA SER A 262 20.78 29.62 -23.15
C SER A 262 21.74 28.68 -23.87
N HIS A 263 23.06 28.91 -23.76
CA HIS A 263 24.05 28.05 -24.41
C HIS A 263 23.98 26.57 -23.97
N ILE A 264 23.60 26.31 -22.71
CA ILE A 264 23.39 24.95 -22.19
C ILE A 264 22.10 24.37 -22.77
N THR A 265 20.99 25.10 -22.68
CA THR A 265 19.70 24.60 -23.17
C THR A 265 19.70 24.37 -24.68
N ASP A 266 20.36 25.24 -25.45
CA ASP A 266 20.46 25.14 -26.90
C ASP A 266 21.39 23.99 -27.32
N SER A 267 22.42 23.68 -26.52
CA SER A 267 23.28 22.52 -26.76
C SER A 267 22.50 21.21 -26.60
N VAL A 268 21.72 21.08 -25.52
CA VAL A 268 20.89 19.89 -25.28
C VAL A 268 19.79 19.76 -26.33
N LYS A 269 19.14 20.88 -26.70
CA LYS A 269 18.14 20.87 -27.76
C LYS A 269 18.72 20.35 -29.07
N ARG A 270 19.88 20.85 -29.49
CA ARG A 270 20.58 20.39 -30.71
C ARG A 270 20.94 18.91 -30.68
N ALA A 271 21.37 18.40 -29.53
CA ALA A 271 21.67 16.97 -29.37
C ALA A 271 20.42 16.09 -29.52
N ASN A 272 19.29 16.51 -28.94
CA ASN A 272 18.03 15.77 -29.01
C ASN A 272 17.32 15.89 -30.37
N SER A 273 17.55 16.99 -31.09
CA SER A 273 17.06 17.19 -32.46
C SER A 273 18.01 16.62 -33.52
N GLY A 274 18.96 15.77 -33.13
CA GLY A 274 19.95 15.13 -34.02
C GLY A 274 19.41 13.92 -34.79
N LEU A 275 18.15 14.01 -35.24
CA LEU A 275 17.55 13.29 -36.37
C LEU A 275 17.13 14.34 -37.40
#